data_AF-A0A7W7YJQ2-F1
#
_entry.id   AF-A0A7W7YJQ2-F1
#
_cell.length_a   1.000
_cell.length_b   1.000
_cell.length_c   1.000
_cell.angle_alpha   90.00
_cell.angle_beta   90.00
_cell.angle_gamma   90.00
#
_symmetry.space_group_name_H-M   'P 1'
#
loop_
_entity.id
_entity.type
_entity.pdbx_description
1 polymer ?
#
loop_
_entity_poly.entity_id
_entity_poly.type
_entity_poly.pdbx_seq_one_letter_code
_entity_poly.pdbx_strand_id
1 'polypeptide(L)'
;MTHWSLHDLDIIGFSSVLEAEPLPRILAPIFQSRQTPDLVIMPPFCLVSDEVFKGNLSTLDELDAFEARQQVTRLAKAFQGQPNHDLWVNDKGEVAYDRKSKVKSEFQKIFDRHLTLAKEKLAEQDWKAACDAAAISRAMNPNHLDPLIILGQAELQMGDLKRFAFTQYIATELIAAAEFEKLVREKLAPEQVRPQAGASSMQGIGIRKSMRSNASNPSCIAA
;
A
#
# COMPACT_ATOMS: atom_id res chain seq x y z
N MET A 1 30.84 2.71 -22.21
CA MET A 1 29.85 1.93 -21.42
C MET A 1 28.78 1.45 -22.37
N THR A 2 28.45 0.16 -22.32
CA THR A 2 27.37 -0.38 -23.16
C THR A 2 26.03 0.11 -22.63
N HIS A 3 25.24 0.67 -23.53
CA HIS A 3 23.92 1.22 -23.28
C HIS A 3 23.02 0.88 -24.47
N TRP A 4 21.72 0.82 -24.22
CA TRP A 4 20.71 0.55 -25.24
C TRP A 4 19.54 1.50 -25.07
N SER A 5 19.08 2.09 -26.17
CA SER A 5 17.83 2.85 -26.18
C SER A 5 16.64 1.92 -26.01
N LEU A 6 15.70 2.27 -25.13
CA LEU A 6 14.45 1.55 -24.93
C LEU A 6 13.64 1.42 -26.22
N HIS A 7 13.76 2.37 -27.15
CA HIS A 7 13.04 2.33 -28.42
C HIS A 7 13.48 1.16 -29.33
N ASP A 8 14.71 0.67 -29.12
CA ASP A 8 15.32 -0.45 -29.83
C ASP A 8 15.16 -1.79 -29.08
N LEU A 9 14.39 -1.80 -27.98
CA LEU A 9 14.21 -2.98 -27.14
C LEU A 9 12.75 -3.40 -27.08
N ASP A 10 12.52 -4.71 -27.06
CA ASP A 10 11.24 -5.30 -26.71
C ASP A 10 11.36 -5.98 -25.34
N ILE A 11 10.39 -5.78 -24.46
CA ILE A 11 10.25 -6.48 -23.19
C ILE A 11 9.63 -7.84 -23.48
N ILE A 12 10.39 -8.91 -23.28
CA ILE A 12 9.97 -10.28 -23.58
C ILE A 12 9.72 -11.14 -22.33
N GLY A 13 10.06 -10.63 -21.15
CA GLY A 13 9.96 -11.36 -19.90
C GLY A 13 10.25 -10.49 -18.68
N PHE A 14 10.36 -11.12 -17.52
CA PHE A 14 10.81 -10.49 -16.28
C PHE A 14 11.51 -11.47 -15.34
N SER A 15 12.38 -10.96 -14.47
CA SER A 15 13.27 -11.77 -13.61
C SER A 15 12.63 -12.21 -12.29
N SER A 16 11.45 -12.81 -12.36
CA SER A 16 10.80 -13.46 -11.21
C SER A 16 9.73 -14.41 -11.70
N VAL A 17 9.27 -15.30 -10.81
CA VAL A 17 8.07 -16.12 -11.02
C VAL A 17 6.93 -15.53 -10.20
N LEU A 18 5.74 -15.45 -10.80
CA LEU A 18 4.54 -15.00 -10.09
C LEU A 18 3.97 -16.17 -9.28
N GLU A 19 3.71 -15.92 -8.00
CA GLU A 19 2.94 -16.82 -7.14
C GLU A 19 1.45 -16.76 -7.53
N ALA A 20 0.62 -17.64 -6.95
CA ALA A 20 -0.80 -17.72 -7.29
C ALA A 20 -1.57 -16.42 -6.98
N GLU A 21 -1.15 -15.69 -5.95
CA GLU A 21 -1.78 -14.43 -5.52
C GLU A 21 -0.68 -13.37 -5.29
N PRO A 22 -0.08 -12.85 -6.37
CA PRO A 22 1.07 -11.96 -6.24
C PRO A 22 0.60 -10.59 -5.75
N LEU A 23 1.30 -10.04 -4.76
CA LEU A 23 1.11 -8.63 -4.40
C LEU A 23 1.50 -7.73 -5.58
N PRO A 24 0.77 -6.61 -5.78
CA PRO A 24 1.13 -5.60 -6.77
C PRO A 24 2.56 -5.14 -6.57
N ARG A 25 3.35 -5.14 -7.65
CA ARG A 25 4.75 -4.72 -7.60
C ARG A 25 5.29 -4.40 -8.99
N ILE A 26 6.33 -3.58 -9.01
CA ILE A 26 7.14 -3.38 -10.22
C ILE A 26 7.94 -4.66 -10.47
N LEU A 27 7.98 -5.08 -11.74
CA LEU A 27 8.74 -6.23 -12.21
C LEU A 27 9.98 -5.73 -12.93
N ALA A 28 11.12 -6.41 -12.74
CA ALA A 28 12.33 -6.10 -13.49
C ALA A 28 12.25 -6.73 -14.89
N PRO A 29 12.13 -5.93 -15.96
CA PRO A 29 11.92 -6.45 -17.31
C PRO A 29 13.18 -7.18 -17.83
N ILE A 30 12.96 -8.12 -18.73
CA ILE A 30 14.00 -8.74 -19.58
C ILE A 30 13.78 -8.22 -20.99
N PHE A 31 14.83 -7.64 -21.58
CA PHE A 31 14.76 -7.01 -22.89
C PHE A 31 15.38 -7.90 -23.97
N GLN A 32 14.84 -7.84 -25.18
CA GLN A 32 15.41 -8.35 -26.42
C GLN A 32 15.77 -7.17 -27.31
N SER A 33 16.95 -7.19 -27.93
CA SER A 33 17.32 -6.16 -28.90
C SER A 33 16.61 -6.38 -30.24
N ARG A 34 16.00 -5.32 -30.77
CA ARG A 34 15.39 -5.31 -32.11
C ARG A 34 16.45 -5.24 -33.22
N GLN A 35 17.64 -4.74 -32.89
CA GLN A 35 18.77 -4.63 -33.81
C GLN A 35 19.59 -5.93 -33.85
N THR A 36 19.62 -6.68 -32.76
CA THR A 36 20.29 -7.98 -32.65
C THR A 36 19.33 -8.96 -31.99
N PRO A 37 18.47 -9.67 -32.76
CA PRO A 37 17.35 -10.44 -32.20
C PRO A 37 17.74 -11.53 -31.20
N ASP A 38 18.95 -12.06 -31.26
CA ASP A 38 19.42 -13.05 -30.28
C ASP A 38 19.93 -12.42 -28.98
N LEU A 39 20.21 -11.11 -28.97
CA LEU A 39 20.72 -10.42 -27.79
C LEU A 39 19.59 -10.17 -26.78
N VAL A 40 19.75 -10.79 -25.60
CA VAL A 40 18.89 -10.59 -24.43
C VAL A 40 19.65 -9.80 -23.36
N ILE A 41 18.98 -8.84 -22.74
CA ILE A 41 19.51 -8.01 -21.65
C ILE A 41 18.68 -8.30 -20.39
N MET A 42 19.33 -8.90 -19.40
CA MET A 42 18.72 -9.29 -18.13
C MET A 42 19.17 -8.37 -16.98
N PRO A 43 18.36 -8.25 -15.93
CA PRO A 43 18.76 -7.54 -14.71
C PRO A 43 19.92 -8.26 -13.97
N PRO A 44 20.62 -7.55 -13.07
CA PRO A 44 20.43 -6.13 -12.76
C PRO A 44 20.95 -5.22 -13.88
N PHE A 45 20.20 -4.15 -14.15
CA PHE A 45 20.61 -3.01 -14.99
C PHE A 45 20.11 -1.72 -14.33
N CYS A 46 20.60 -0.58 -14.83
CA CYS A 46 20.06 0.72 -14.49
C CYS A 46 19.22 1.24 -15.66
N LEU A 47 17.98 1.65 -15.38
CA LEU A 47 17.15 2.36 -16.36
C LEU A 47 17.21 3.86 -16.05
N VAL A 48 17.82 4.64 -16.94
CA VAL A 48 17.96 6.09 -16.78
C VAL A 48 17.32 6.74 -18.01
N SER A 49 16.28 7.54 -17.78
CA SER A 49 15.46 8.15 -18.83
C SER A 49 14.89 7.10 -19.80
N ASP A 50 15.45 7.00 -20.99
CA ASP A 50 15.09 6.11 -22.08
C ASP A 50 16.17 5.08 -22.39
N GLU A 51 17.18 4.92 -21.52
CA GLU A 51 18.33 4.06 -21.76
C GLU A 51 18.51 2.99 -20.67
N VAL A 52 18.88 1.79 -21.11
CA VAL A 52 19.26 0.65 -20.27
C VAL A 52 20.79 0.58 -20.20
N PHE A 53 21.33 0.54 -18.97
CA PHE A 53 22.77 0.48 -18.71
C PHE A 53 23.15 -0.75 -17.88
N LYS A 54 24.33 -1.32 -18.16
CA LYS A 54 24.97 -2.37 -17.34
C LYS A 54 24.14 -3.65 -17.13
N GLY A 55 23.29 -4.02 -18.08
CA GLY A 55 22.57 -5.30 -18.02
C GLY A 55 23.47 -6.50 -18.30
N ASN A 56 23.05 -7.65 -17.77
CA ASN A 56 23.66 -8.94 -18.09
C ASN A 56 23.25 -9.34 -19.50
N LEU A 57 24.23 -9.56 -20.37
CA LEU A 57 23.98 -10.00 -21.73
C LEU A 57 23.87 -11.52 -21.79
N SER A 58 22.89 -11.99 -22.56
CA SER A 58 22.53 -13.40 -22.71
C SER A 58 21.93 -13.63 -24.09
N THR A 59 21.59 -14.87 -24.40
CA THR A 59 20.92 -15.27 -25.65
C THR A 59 19.48 -15.74 -25.40
N LEU A 60 18.72 -15.97 -26.47
CA LEU A 60 17.39 -16.57 -26.33
C LEU A 60 17.44 -18.01 -25.78
N ASP A 61 18.43 -18.80 -26.20
CA ASP A 61 18.62 -20.17 -25.70
C ASP A 61 18.93 -20.20 -24.19
N GLU A 62 19.76 -19.28 -23.73
CA GLU A 62 20.03 -19.14 -22.30
C GLU A 62 18.79 -18.69 -21.54
N LEU A 63 18.00 -17.77 -22.11
CA LEU A 63 16.73 -17.35 -21.53
C LEU A 63 15.74 -18.52 -21.41
N ASP A 64 15.66 -19.39 -22.43
CA ASP A 64 14.85 -20.61 -22.40
C ASP A 64 15.31 -21.55 -21.27
N ALA A 65 16.62 -21.68 -21.07
CA ALA A 65 17.17 -22.46 -19.96
C ALA A 65 16.83 -21.86 -18.57
N PHE A 66 16.83 -20.53 -18.43
CA PHE A 66 16.40 -19.86 -17.21
C PHE A 66 14.90 -20.04 -16.95
N GLU A 67 14.07 -20.00 -17.99
CA GLU A 67 12.63 -20.23 -17.89
C GLU A 67 12.33 -21.66 -17.46
N ALA A 68 13.00 -22.66 -18.07
CA ALA A 68 12.85 -24.07 -17.71
C ALA A 68 13.22 -24.36 -16.24
N ARG A 69 14.13 -23.56 -15.66
CA ARG A 69 14.53 -23.61 -14.24
C ARG A 69 13.66 -22.76 -13.32
N GLN A 70 12.59 -22.15 -13.83
CA GLN A 70 11.70 -21.27 -13.08
C GLN A 70 12.43 -20.08 -12.44
N GLN A 71 13.42 -19.51 -13.14
CA GLN A 71 14.18 -18.35 -12.66
C GLN A 71 13.65 -17.03 -13.25
N VAL A 72 12.95 -17.11 -14.38
CA VAL A 72 12.36 -15.99 -15.11
C VAL A 72 10.98 -16.39 -15.62
N THR A 73 10.17 -15.39 -15.97
CA THR A 73 8.88 -15.61 -16.64
C THR A 73 8.90 -14.94 -18.00
N ARG A 74 8.60 -15.69 -19.07
CA ARG A 74 8.41 -15.15 -20.41
C ARG A 74 7.00 -14.59 -20.58
N LEU A 75 6.89 -13.46 -21.26
CA LEU A 75 5.60 -12.86 -21.58
C LEU A 75 4.99 -13.55 -22.79
N ALA A 76 3.69 -13.81 -22.75
CA ALA A 76 2.95 -14.33 -23.90
C ALA A 76 3.00 -13.39 -25.12
N LYS A 77 3.12 -12.08 -24.86
CA LYS A 77 3.27 -11.04 -25.87
C LYS A 77 4.32 -10.04 -25.41
N ALA A 78 5.26 -9.73 -26.28
CA ALA A 78 6.27 -8.71 -26.02
C ALA A 78 5.65 -7.31 -26.00
N PHE A 79 6.21 -6.42 -25.17
CA PHE A 79 5.90 -5.00 -25.18
C PHE A 79 7.08 -4.24 -25.79
N GLN A 80 6.83 -3.33 -26.73
CA GLN A 80 7.88 -2.41 -27.16
C GLN A 80 8.30 -1.53 -25.98
N GLY A 81 9.60 -1.36 -25.75
CA GLY A 81 10.14 -0.48 -24.73
C GLY A 81 9.68 0.96 -24.93
N GLN A 82 9.11 1.53 -23.87
CA GLN A 82 8.62 2.90 -23.82
C GLN A 82 9.23 3.63 -22.62
N PRO A 83 9.74 4.86 -22.80
CA PRO A 83 10.17 5.67 -21.67
C PRO A 83 8.98 5.98 -20.76
N ASN A 84 9.27 6.23 -19.47
CA ASN A 84 8.25 6.56 -18.47
C ASN A 84 7.13 5.51 -18.33
N HIS A 85 7.41 4.25 -18.63
CA HIS A 85 6.54 3.12 -18.31
C HIS A 85 7.23 2.15 -17.37
N ASP A 86 6.45 1.47 -16.55
CA ASP A 86 6.91 0.37 -15.70
C ASP A 86 6.18 -0.91 -16.10
N LEU A 87 6.94 -2.01 -16.11
CA LEU A 87 6.36 -3.36 -16.13
C LEU A 87 5.97 -3.69 -14.69
N TRP A 88 4.75 -4.12 -14.46
CA TRP A 88 4.23 -4.35 -13.12
C TRP A 88 3.16 -5.43 -13.12
N VAL A 89 2.89 -6.00 -11.95
CA VAL A 89 1.72 -6.84 -11.70
C VAL A 89 0.67 -6.03 -10.93
N ASN A 90 -0.58 -6.05 -11.40
CA ASN A 90 -1.67 -5.29 -10.81
C ASN A 90 -2.34 -6.03 -9.63
N ASP A 91 -3.38 -5.43 -9.04
CA ASP A 91 -4.13 -6.03 -7.92
C ASP A 91 -4.99 -7.24 -8.29
N LYS A 92 -5.05 -7.59 -9.57
CA LYS A 92 -5.67 -8.82 -10.10
C LYS A 92 -4.64 -9.90 -10.42
N GLY A 93 -3.36 -9.66 -10.19
CA GLY A 93 -2.28 -10.57 -10.56
C GLY A 93 -1.93 -10.56 -12.05
N GLU A 94 -2.44 -9.60 -12.82
CA GLU A 94 -2.17 -9.49 -14.25
C GLU A 94 -0.92 -8.65 -14.50
N VAL A 95 -0.05 -9.11 -15.42
CA VAL A 95 1.11 -8.34 -15.85
C VAL A 95 0.68 -7.26 -16.83
N ALA A 96 1.08 -6.02 -16.55
CA ALA A 96 0.79 -4.85 -17.37
C ALA A 96 2.06 -4.02 -17.61
N TYR A 97 2.03 -3.24 -18.70
CA TYR A 97 3.06 -2.27 -19.03
C TYR A 97 2.42 -0.90 -19.23
N ASP A 98 2.56 -0.02 -18.25
CA ASP A 98 1.80 1.22 -18.15
C ASP A 98 2.68 2.40 -17.77
N ARG A 99 2.20 3.62 -18.04
CA ARG A 99 2.89 4.86 -17.63
C ARG A 99 3.14 4.88 -16.13
N LYS A 100 4.34 5.29 -15.72
CA LYS A 100 4.75 5.43 -14.30
C LYS A 100 3.76 6.21 -13.45
N SER A 101 3.15 7.26 -14.01
CA SER A 101 2.13 8.05 -13.32
C SER A 101 0.84 7.27 -13.03
N LYS A 102 0.41 6.42 -13.97
CA LYS A 102 -0.74 5.51 -13.78
C LYS A 102 -0.41 4.46 -12.73
N VAL A 103 0.74 3.79 -12.85
CA VAL A 103 1.19 2.77 -11.88
C VAL A 103 1.26 3.37 -10.47
N LYS A 104 1.86 4.55 -10.31
CA LYS A 104 1.90 5.28 -9.04
C LYS A 104 0.50 5.59 -8.50
N SER A 105 -0.42 6.00 -9.35
CA SER A 105 -1.81 6.26 -8.95
C SER A 105 -2.52 4.98 -8.49
N GLU A 106 -2.29 3.84 -9.15
CA GLU A 106 -2.88 2.56 -8.73
C GLU A 106 -2.29 2.08 -7.40
N PHE A 107 -0.97 2.19 -7.21
CA PHE A 107 -0.33 1.86 -5.94
C PHE A 107 -0.86 2.72 -4.79
N GLN A 108 -1.10 4.02 -5.05
CA GLN A 108 -1.71 4.92 -4.06
C GLN A 108 -3.13 4.47 -3.69
N LYS A 109 -3.96 4.08 -4.67
CA LYS A 109 -5.32 3.58 -4.38
C LYS A 109 -5.28 2.31 -3.52
N ILE A 110 -4.37 1.39 -3.84
CA ILE A 110 -4.21 0.13 -3.08
C ILE A 110 -3.71 0.45 -1.68
N PHE A 111 -2.72 1.35 -1.55
CA PHE A 111 -2.22 1.85 -0.27
C PHE A 111 -3.36 2.38 0.61
N ASP A 112 -4.17 3.32 0.09
CA ASP A 112 -5.23 3.98 0.84
C ASP A 112 -6.34 3.00 1.25
N ARG A 113 -6.73 2.10 0.35
CA ARG A 113 -7.71 1.04 0.61
C ARG A 113 -7.25 0.14 1.77
N HIS A 114 -6.02 -0.37 1.70
CA HIS A 114 -5.51 -1.29 2.71
C HIS A 114 -5.15 -0.59 4.01
N LEU A 115 -4.73 0.67 3.98
CA LEU A 115 -4.53 1.46 5.19
C LEU A 115 -5.84 1.69 5.95
N THR A 116 -6.91 2.02 5.20
CA THR A 116 -8.26 2.19 5.78
C THR A 116 -8.74 0.89 6.40
N LEU A 117 -8.65 -0.22 5.65
CA LEU A 117 -9.02 -1.55 6.15
C LEU A 117 -8.21 -1.94 7.39
N ALA A 118 -6.90 -1.66 7.43
CA ALA A 118 -6.07 -1.96 8.58
C ALA A 118 -6.51 -1.19 9.83
N LYS A 119 -6.90 0.08 9.68
CA LYS A 119 -7.45 0.91 10.76
C LYS A 119 -8.79 0.38 11.26
N GLU A 120 -9.68 -0.03 10.35
CA GLU A 120 -10.96 -0.65 10.68
C GLU A 120 -10.77 -1.95 11.47
N LYS A 121 -9.91 -2.86 10.98
CA LYS A 121 -9.63 -4.14 11.64
C LYS A 121 -8.96 -3.97 13.00
N LEU A 122 -8.11 -2.96 13.14
CA LEU A 122 -7.54 -2.60 14.43
C LEU A 122 -8.63 -2.13 15.42
N ALA A 123 -9.58 -1.31 14.97
CA ALA A 123 -10.70 -0.86 15.81
C ALA A 123 -11.64 -2.01 16.20
N GLU A 124 -11.83 -2.98 15.29
CA GLU A 124 -12.60 -4.22 15.52
C GLU A 124 -11.88 -5.25 16.39
N GLN A 125 -10.63 -4.98 16.80
CA GLN A 125 -9.77 -5.90 17.54
C GLN A 125 -9.40 -7.18 16.77
N ASP A 126 -9.55 -7.18 15.45
CA ASP A 126 -9.04 -8.22 14.57
C ASP A 126 -7.57 -7.94 14.22
N TRP A 127 -6.70 -8.23 15.18
CA TRP A 127 -5.26 -7.92 15.10
C TRP A 127 -4.57 -8.58 13.92
N LYS A 128 -4.97 -9.82 13.59
CA LYS A 128 -4.37 -10.56 12.48
C LYS A 128 -4.73 -9.90 11.15
N ALA A 129 -6.02 -9.62 10.92
CA ALA A 129 -6.44 -8.94 9.70
C ALA A 129 -5.89 -7.51 9.60
N ALA A 130 -5.73 -6.82 10.73
CA ALA A 130 -5.09 -5.50 10.78
C ALA A 130 -3.61 -5.59 10.31
N CYS A 131 -2.86 -6.59 10.79
CA CYS A 131 -1.49 -6.83 10.32
C CYS A 131 -1.43 -7.16 8.83
N ASP A 132 -2.30 -8.06 8.35
CA ASP A 132 -2.31 -8.47 6.94
C ASP A 132 -2.59 -7.27 6.02
N ALA A 133 -3.59 -6.44 6.35
CA ALA A 133 -3.91 -5.23 5.60
C ALA A 133 -2.79 -4.17 5.70
N ALA A 134 -2.20 -3.96 6.87
CA ALA A 134 -1.11 -3.02 7.05
C ALA A 134 0.16 -3.44 6.27
N ALA A 135 0.47 -4.74 6.22
CA ALA A 135 1.58 -5.27 5.44
C ALA A 135 1.41 -4.99 3.93
N ILE A 136 0.20 -5.18 3.39
CA ILE A 136 -0.11 -4.85 1.99
C ILE A 136 0.05 -3.36 1.74
N SER A 137 -0.49 -2.51 2.61
CA SER A 137 -0.34 -1.05 2.51
C SER A 137 1.15 -0.65 2.51
N ARG A 138 1.95 -1.20 3.43
CA ARG A 138 3.39 -0.95 3.51
C ARG A 138 4.16 -1.41 2.27
N ALA A 139 3.72 -2.47 1.61
CA ALA A 139 4.33 -2.93 0.36
C ALA A 139 4.11 -1.91 -0.78
N MET A 140 2.97 -1.21 -0.81
CA MET A 140 2.67 -0.19 -1.83
C MET A 140 3.41 1.13 -1.59
N ASN A 141 3.58 1.54 -0.33
CA ASN A 141 4.33 2.74 0.02
C ASN A 141 5.27 2.48 1.21
N PRO A 142 6.51 2.04 0.94
CA PRO A 142 7.48 1.73 1.97
C PRO A 142 7.86 2.89 2.90
N ASN A 143 7.73 4.13 2.43
CA ASN A 143 8.19 5.29 3.17
C ASN A 143 7.11 5.91 4.05
N HIS A 144 5.92 5.28 4.14
CA HIS A 144 4.84 5.77 4.99
C HIS A 144 4.86 5.09 6.36
N LEU A 145 4.77 5.91 7.42
CA LEU A 145 4.89 5.43 8.80
C LEU A 145 3.62 4.74 9.33
N ASP A 146 2.42 5.21 8.96
CA ASP A 146 1.15 4.68 9.51
C ASP A 146 1.01 3.15 9.47
N PRO A 147 1.31 2.44 8.36
CA PRO A 147 1.22 0.98 8.36
C PRO A 147 2.11 0.31 9.40
N LEU A 148 3.32 0.84 9.65
CA LEU A 148 4.24 0.32 10.66
C LEU A 148 3.69 0.56 12.06
N ILE A 149 3.06 1.71 12.30
CA ILE A 149 2.40 1.99 13.58
C ILE A 149 1.30 0.94 13.81
N ILE A 150 0.42 0.71 12.84
CA ILE A 150 -0.68 -0.26 12.96
C ILE A 150 -0.15 -1.68 13.20
N LEU A 151 0.88 -2.10 12.47
CA LEU A 151 1.57 -3.38 12.69
C LEU A 151 2.06 -3.48 14.14
N GLY A 152 2.81 -2.48 14.60
CA GLY A 152 3.35 -2.47 15.96
C GLY A 152 2.25 -2.51 17.03
N GLN A 153 1.13 -1.85 16.80
CA GLN A 153 -0.03 -1.88 17.72
C GLN A 153 -0.63 -3.28 17.80
N ALA A 154 -0.96 -3.87 16.66
CA ALA A 154 -1.55 -5.20 16.59
C ALA A 154 -0.61 -6.28 17.14
N GLU A 155 0.69 -6.20 16.84
CA GLU A 155 1.71 -7.12 17.36
C GLU A 155 1.84 -7.06 18.88
N LEU A 156 1.79 -5.87 19.48
CA LEU A 156 1.76 -5.73 20.94
C LEU A 156 0.48 -6.31 21.55
N GLN A 157 -0.68 -6.11 20.93
CA GLN A 157 -1.96 -6.68 21.40
C GLN A 157 -1.98 -8.21 21.31
N MET A 158 -1.32 -8.78 20.30
CA MET A 158 -1.14 -10.23 20.18
C MET A 158 -0.05 -10.79 21.09
N GLY A 159 0.75 -9.94 21.75
CA GLY A 159 1.91 -10.37 22.54
C GLY A 159 3.09 -10.86 21.71
N ASP A 160 3.13 -10.57 20.40
CA ASP A 160 4.23 -10.95 19.51
C ASP A 160 5.37 -9.92 19.56
N LEU A 161 6.12 -9.97 20.66
CA LEU A 161 7.23 -9.04 20.91
C LEU A 161 8.36 -9.16 19.89
N LYS A 162 8.52 -10.33 19.25
CA LYS A 162 9.56 -10.55 18.23
C LYS A 162 9.20 -9.80 16.95
N ARG A 163 7.95 -9.90 16.50
CA ARG A 163 7.48 -9.13 15.35
C ARG A 163 7.49 -7.63 15.63
N PHE A 164 7.06 -7.22 16.83
CA PHE A 164 7.14 -5.82 17.23
C PHE A 164 8.57 -5.25 17.14
N ALA A 165 9.56 -5.99 17.67
CA ALA A 165 10.96 -5.57 17.60
C ALA A 165 11.47 -5.46 16.15
N PHE A 166 11.03 -6.37 15.27
CA PHE A 166 11.35 -6.32 13.84
C PHE A 166 10.68 -5.11 13.14
N THR A 167 9.40 -4.87 13.43
CA THR A 167 8.67 -3.70 12.92
C THR A 167 9.31 -2.39 13.38
N GLN A 168 9.73 -2.31 14.65
CA GLN A 168 10.47 -1.17 15.18
C GLN A 168 11.82 -0.98 14.47
N TYR A 169 12.55 -2.07 14.22
CA TYR A 169 13.81 -2.01 13.45
C TYR A 169 13.58 -1.45 12.04
N ILE A 170 12.55 -1.93 11.33
CA ILE A 170 12.20 -1.37 10.00
C ILE A 170 11.84 0.11 10.11
N ALA A 171 11.10 0.51 11.15
CA ALA A 171 10.70 1.90 11.34
C ALA A 171 11.89 2.86 11.56
N THR A 172 13.08 2.35 11.92
CA THR A 172 14.28 3.18 12.09
C THR A 172 14.75 3.87 10.81
N GLU A 173 14.32 3.40 9.64
CA GLU A 173 14.55 4.08 8.37
C GLU A 173 13.78 5.41 8.25
N LEU A 174 12.72 5.60 9.05
CA LEU A 174 11.80 6.73 8.97
C LEU A 174 11.80 7.60 10.24
N ILE A 175 12.00 7.01 11.40
CA ILE A 175 11.90 7.70 12.70
C ILE A 175 12.74 6.99 13.78
N ALA A 176 13.13 7.69 14.85
CA ALA A 176 13.86 7.06 15.96
C ALA A 176 13.03 5.96 16.66
N ALA A 177 13.69 4.88 17.09
CA ALA A 177 13.02 3.72 17.70
C ALA A 177 12.17 4.07 18.93
N ALA A 178 12.64 4.98 19.78
CA ALA A 178 11.92 5.44 20.97
C ALA A 178 10.66 6.27 20.62
N GLU A 179 10.74 7.08 19.57
CA GLU A 179 9.61 7.86 19.07
C GLU A 179 8.56 6.95 18.42
N PHE A 180 9.00 5.94 17.66
CA PHE A 180 8.11 4.91 17.12
C PHE A 180 7.34 4.19 18.23
N GLU A 181 8.04 3.72 19.27
CA GLU A 181 7.39 3.03 20.39
C GLU A 181 6.38 3.94 21.10
N LYS A 182 6.72 5.22 21.29
CA LYS A 182 5.80 6.21 21.84
C LYS A 182 4.54 6.33 20.99
N LEU A 183 4.66 6.47 19.67
CA LEU A 183 3.52 6.59 18.75
C LEU A 183 2.61 5.35 18.77
N VAL A 184 3.21 4.16 18.79
CA VAL A 184 2.47 2.89 18.90
C VAL A 184 1.66 2.85 20.21
N ARG A 185 2.28 3.22 21.34
CA ARG A 185 1.63 3.20 22.65
C ARG A 185 0.57 4.29 22.83
N GLU A 186 0.81 5.50 22.32
CA GLU A 186 -0.14 6.62 22.41
C GLU A 186 -1.45 6.34 21.68
N LYS A 187 -1.39 5.68 20.52
CA LYS A 187 -2.59 5.28 19.77
C LYS A 187 -3.24 3.98 20.26
N LEU A 188 -2.59 3.23 21.16
CA LEU A 188 -3.17 2.08 21.85
C LEU A 188 -3.97 2.47 23.10
N ALA A 189 -3.70 3.66 23.66
CA ALA A 189 -4.54 4.19 24.71
C ALA A 189 -5.94 4.36 24.12
N PRO A 190 -7.01 3.82 24.76
CA PRO A 190 -8.36 4.09 24.29
C PRO A 190 -8.49 5.60 24.17
N GLU A 191 -9.04 6.07 23.06
CA GLU A 191 -9.44 7.46 22.89
C GLU A 191 -10.35 7.76 24.08
N GLN A 192 -9.77 8.31 25.14
CA GLN A 192 -10.51 8.69 26.32
C GLN A 192 -11.39 9.80 25.81
N VAL A 193 -12.66 9.46 25.57
CA VAL A 193 -13.76 10.40 25.47
C VAL A 193 -13.57 11.34 26.64
N ARG A 194 -12.98 12.52 26.37
CA ARG A 194 -12.84 13.55 27.40
C ARG A 194 -14.26 13.80 27.88
N PRO A 195 -14.56 13.59 29.17
CA PRO A 195 -15.82 14.07 29.70
C PRO A 195 -15.80 15.58 29.46
N GLN A 196 -16.80 16.12 28.78
CA GLN A 196 -17.06 17.55 28.83
C GLN A 196 -17.39 17.88 30.28
N ALA A 197 -16.36 18.22 31.04
CA ALA A 197 -16.50 18.75 32.38
C ALA A 197 -16.97 20.20 32.25
N GLY A 198 -18.20 20.46 32.72
CA GLY A 198 -18.54 21.74 33.31
C GLY A 198 -19.69 22.49 32.65
N ALA A 199 -20.92 22.16 33.03
CA ALA A 199 -21.92 23.17 33.44
C ALA A 199 -23.06 22.52 34.23
N SER A 200 -22.80 22.21 35.50
CA SER A 200 -23.79 22.31 36.58
C SER A 200 -23.10 23.18 37.62
N SER A 201 -23.66 24.26 38.16
CA SER A 201 -25.01 24.48 38.66
C SER A 201 -25.14 25.95 39.08
N MET A 202 -26.35 26.53 39.07
CA MET A 202 -26.95 27.07 40.31
C MET A 202 -28.37 27.60 40.11
N GLN A 203 -29.18 27.31 41.12
CA GLN A 203 -30.59 27.68 41.32
C GLN A 203 -30.79 29.17 41.57
N GLY A 204 -31.99 29.68 41.25
CA GLY A 204 -32.49 30.98 41.70
C GLY A 204 -33.99 31.12 41.48
N ILE A 205 -34.75 30.99 42.57
CA ILE A 205 -36.21 31.13 42.68
C ILE A 205 -36.63 32.61 42.57
N GLY A 206 -37.74 32.93 41.88
CA GLY A 206 -38.28 34.31 41.85
C GLY A 206 -39.54 34.59 41.02
N ILE A 207 -40.70 34.21 41.57
CA ILE A 207 -42.10 34.68 41.39
C ILE A 207 -42.37 35.95 40.52
N ARG A 208 -43.31 35.91 39.56
CA ARG A 208 -44.59 36.70 39.54
C ARG A 208 -45.50 36.49 38.30
N LYS A 209 -46.79 36.31 38.63
CA LYS A 209 -48.06 36.40 37.87
C LYS A 209 -48.11 37.38 36.68
N SER A 210 -48.88 37.05 35.63
CA SER A 210 -50.09 37.80 35.19
C SER A 210 -50.74 37.28 33.90
N MET A 211 -51.94 36.71 34.06
CA MET A 211 -53.21 36.91 33.30
C MET A 211 -53.42 36.66 31.79
N ARG A 212 -54.63 36.10 31.55
CA ARG A 212 -55.58 36.17 30.41
C ARG A 212 -55.42 35.11 29.30
N SER A 213 -56.29 34.08 29.27
CA SER A 213 -57.64 34.01 28.63
C SER A 213 -57.54 34.11 27.09
N ASN A 214 -57.98 33.15 26.29
CA ASN A 214 -59.35 32.66 26.14
C ASN A 214 -59.40 31.40 25.24
N ALA A 215 -60.50 30.64 25.37
CA ALA A 215 -61.25 29.81 24.40
C ALA A 215 -60.58 29.41 23.04
N SER A 216 -60.74 28.22 22.47
CA SER A 216 -61.97 27.40 22.33
C SER A 216 -61.63 26.05 21.68
N ASN A 217 -62.04 24.95 22.31
CA ASN A 217 -62.86 23.81 21.83
C ASN A 217 -62.68 23.17 20.42
N PRO A 218 -63.23 21.95 20.18
CA PRO A 218 -62.46 20.73 19.87
C PRO A 218 -62.75 20.20 18.45
N SER A 219 -62.09 19.13 18.01
CA SER A 219 -62.66 18.07 17.14
C SER A 219 -61.65 16.99 16.70
N CYS A 220 -62.15 15.76 16.69
CA CYS A 220 -61.83 14.62 15.82
C CYS A 220 -60.73 13.60 16.21
N ILE A 221 -61.28 12.49 16.71
CA ILE A 221 -60.83 11.10 16.67
C ILE A 221 -60.69 10.61 15.22
N ALA A 222 -59.66 9.79 14.92
CA ALA A 222 -59.75 8.45 14.30
C ALA A 222 -58.43 8.03 13.62
N ALA A 223 -57.78 7.00 14.17
CA ALA A 223 -57.37 5.74 13.52
C ALA A 223 -56.42 4.98 14.45
#